data_AF-A0A179D6Q6-F1
#
_entry.id   AF-A0A179D6Q6-F1
#
_cell.length_a   1.000
_cell.length_b   1.000
_cell.length_c   1.000
_cell.angle_alpha   90.00
_cell.angle_beta   90.00
_cell.angle_gamma   90.00
#
_symmetry.space_group_name_H-M   'P 1'
#
loop_
_entity.id
_entity.type
_entity.pdbx_description
1 polymer ?
#
loop_
_entity_poly.entity_id
_entity_poly.type
_entity_poly.pdbx_seq_one_letter_code
_entity_poly.pdbx_strand_id
1 'polypeptide(L)'
;MRVPKWILGFWLVGCLLLWTGDLKADEGRKLLLVITTNETETVWQALRLSNFAISQGDEVRIYLTGKGVELLKMDNSPLDVAQKLESFLKNGGEVYG
;
A
#
# COMPACT_ATOMS: atom_id res chain seq x y z
N MET A 1 -4.27 -47.67 23.66
CA MET A 1 -5.29 -47.70 22.59
C MET A 1 -4.59 -47.48 21.25
N ARG A 2 -4.80 -48.37 20.27
CA ARG A 2 -4.13 -48.32 18.96
C ARG A 2 -5.05 -47.61 17.98
N VAL A 3 -4.71 -46.36 17.62
CA VAL A 3 -5.49 -45.57 16.66
C VAL A 3 -5.36 -46.25 15.29
N PRO A 4 -6.48 -46.58 14.62
CA PRO A 4 -6.44 -47.23 13.31
C PRO A 4 -5.69 -46.38 12.28
N LYS A 5 -4.82 -47.01 11.48
CA LYS A 5 -3.97 -46.34 10.47
C LYS A 5 -4.76 -45.46 9.47
N TRP A 6 -6.02 -45.81 9.21
CA TRP A 6 -6.90 -45.03 8.33
C TRP A 6 -7.32 -43.68 8.93
N ILE A 7 -7.44 -43.57 10.26
CA ILE A 7 -7.76 -42.29 10.95
C ILE A 7 -6.57 -41.32 10.82
N LEU A 8 -5.34 -41.82 10.93
CA LEU A 8 -4.13 -41.01 10.76
C LEU A 8 -4.00 -40.47 9.32
N GLY A 9 -4.34 -41.31 8.33
CA GLY A 9 -4.37 -40.90 6.91
C GLY A 9 -5.45 -39.87 6.62
N PHE A 10 -6.64 -39.99 7.22
CA PHE A 10 -7.73 -39.04 7.05
C PHE A 10 -7.43 -37.68 7.71
N TRP A 11 -6.73 -37.68 8.86
CA TRP A 11 -6.24 -36.47 9.51
C TRP A 11 -5.13 -35.77 8.71
N LEU A 12 -4.21 -36.54 8.12
CA LEU A 12 -3.14 -36.00 7.27
C LEU A 12 -3.68 -35.38 5.98
N VAL A 13 -4.61 -36.05 5.30
CA VAL A 13 -5.23 -35.54 4.06
C VAL A 13 -6.16 -34.34 4.35
N GLY A 14 -6.92 -34.39 5.45
CA GLY A 14 -7.74 -33.26 5.90
C GLY A 14 -6.91 -32.04 6.32
N CYS A 15 -5.79 -32.25 7.03
CA CYS A 15 -4.84 -31.20 7.39
C CYS A 15 -4.12 -30.62 6.16
N LEU A 16 -3.77 -31.46 5.18
CA LEU A 16 -3.16 -31.02 3.93
C LEU A 16 -4.15 -30.22 3.07
N LEU A 17 -5.42 -30.66 2.97
CA LEU A 17 -6.49 -29.95 2.25
C LEU A 17 -6.87 -28.63 2.93
N LEU A 18 -6.90 -28.59 4.27
CA LEU A 18 -7.14 -27.36 5.05
C LEU A 18 -5.95 -26.38 5.00
N TRP A 19 -4.71 -26.88 4.81
CA TRP A 19 -3.53 -26.04 4.64
C TRP A 19 -3.39 -25.53 3.19
N THR A 20 -3.82 -26.30 2.19
CA THR A 20 -3.88 -25.85 0.78
C THR A 20 -5.09 -24.97 0.46
N GLY A 21 -6.03 -24.83 1.40
CA GLY A 21 -7.17 -23.93 1.28
C GLY A 21 -6.71 -22.48 1.39
N ASP A 22 -6.38 -21.89 0.25
CA ASP A 22 -6.31 -20.45 -0.01
C ASP A 22 -5.93 -19.60 1.21
N LEU A 23 -4.64 -19.58 1.57
CA LEU A 23 -4.05 -18.31 1.95
C LEU A 23 -4.13 -17.43 0.70
N LYS A 24 -5.29 -16.78 0.48
CA LYS A 24 -5.35 -15.65 -0.43
C LYS A 24 -4.20 -14.76 -0.03
N ALA A 25 -3.19 -14.67 -0.89
CA ALA A 25 -2.16 -13.66 -0.74
C ALA A 25 -2.90 -12.35 -0.51
N ASP A 26 -2.62 -11.69 0.61
CA ASP A 26 -3.28 -10.46 1.06
C ASP A 26 -3.45 -9.55 -0.16
N GLU A 27 -4.67 -9.50 -0.71
CA GLU A 27 -4.95 -8.74 -1.91
C GLU A 27 -4.63 -7.28 -1.56
N GLY A 28 -3.67 -6.66 -2.25
CA GLY A 28 -3.09 -5.36 -1.86
C GLY A 28 -4.17 -4.35 -1.45
N ARG A 29 -3.98 -3.66 -0.32
CA ARG A 29 -5.00 -2.74 0.20
C ARG A 29 -5.10 -1.51 -0.69
N LYS A 30 -6.22 -0.81 -0.61
CA LYS A 30 -6.47 0.43 -1.35
C LYS A 30 -6.42 1.62 -0.40
N LEU A 31 -5.58 2.60 -0.71
CA LEU A 31 -5.42 3.82 0.07
C LEU A 31 -5.64 5.05 -0.81
N LEU A 32 -6.54 5.93 -0.39
CA LEU A 32 -6.77 7.24 -1.00
C LEU A 32 -6.36 8.33 -0.01
N LEU A 33 -5.43 9.20 -0.41
CA LEU A 33 -5.08 10.40 0.35
C LEU A 33 -5.72 11.62 -0.31
N VAL A 34 -6.26 12.53 0.50
CA VAL A 34 -6.75 13.83 0.03
C VAL A 34 -5.86 14.93 0.60
N ILE A 35 -5.13 15.64 -0.27
CA ILE A 35 -4.22 16.70 0.13
C ILE A 35 -4.88 18.04 -0.17
N THR A 36 -5.13 18.83 0.89
CA THR A 36 -5.82 20.13 0.82
C THR A 36 -4.89 21.32 1.07
N THR A 37 -3.67 21.05 1.56
CA THR A 37 -2.70 22.04 2.03
C THR A 37 -1.46 22.05 1.14
N ASN A 38 -0.78 23.19 1.09
CA ASN A 38 0.55 23.37 0.49
C ASN A 38 1.65 23.53 1.55
N GLU A 39 1.36 23.18 2.80
CA GLU A 39 2.37 23.17 3.86
C GLU A 39 3.37 22.03 3.61
N THR A 40 4.63 22.41 3.44
CA THR A 40 5.71 21.55 2.96
C THR A 40 5.91 20.29 3.79
N GLU A 41 5.93 20.40 5.13
CA GLU A 41 6.17 19.26 6.02
C GLU A 41 5.01 18.26 5.93
N THR A 42 3.78 18.74 5.96
CA THR A 42 2.56 17.92 5.87
C THR A 42 2.51 17.18 4.54
N VAL A 43 2.78 17.86 3.44
CA VAL A 43 2.79 17.24 2.11
C VAL A 43 3.91 16.21 1.99
N TRP A 44 5.10 16.52 2.51
CA TRP A 44 6.21 15.59 2.54
C TRP A 44 5.89 14.31 3.33
N GLN A 45 5.26 14.44 4.50
CA GLN A 45 4.84 13.30 5.31
C GLN A 45 3.76 12.46 4.60
N ALA A 46 2.81 13.10 3.91
CA ALA A 46 1.79 12.41 3.12
C ALA A 46 2.41 11.60 1.98
N LEU A 47 3.36 12.17 1.24
CA LEU A 47 4.09 11.47 0.18
C LEU A 47 4.96 10.34 0.72
N ARG A 48 5.57 10.54 1.90
CA ARG A 48 6.34 9.50 2.59
C ARG A 48 5.47 8.30 2.95
N LEU A 49 4.30 8.54 3.54
CA LEU A 49 3.33 7.48 3.85
C LEU A 49 2.87 6.76 2.57
N SER A 50 2.59 7.53 1.52
CA SER A 50 2.13 6.98 0.23
C SER A 50 3.17 6.05 -0.41
N ASN A 51 4.44 6.48 -0.44
CA ASN A 51 5.55 5.63 -0.91
C ASN A 51 5.73 4.38 -0.04
N PHE A 52 5.59 4.50 1.29
CA PHE A 52 5.67 3.36 2.18
C PHE A 52 4.56 2.34 1.90
N ALA A 53 3.31 2.78 1.75
CA ALA A 53 2.19 1.91 1.43
C ALA A 53 2.39 1.18 0.09
N ILE A 54 2.83 1.88 -0.96
CA ILE A 54 3.20 1.22 -2.23
C ILE A 54 4.27 0.15 -2.03
N SER A 55 5.28 0.41 -1.20
CA SER A 55 6.33 -0.59 -0.91
C SER A 55 5.82 -1.84 -0.19
N GLN A 56 4.67 -1.75 0.49
CA GLN A 56 4.00 -2.89 1.12
C GLN A 56 3.08 -3.67 0.15
N GLY A 57 2.95 -3.20 -1.09
CA GLY A 57 2.07 -3.81 -2.11
C GLY A 57 0.67 -3.19 -2.17
N ASP A 58 0.43 -2.06 -1.52
CA ASP A 58 -0.85 -1.37 -1.56
C ASP A 58 -1.02 -0.53 -2.84
N GLU A 59 -2.25 -0.45 -3.34
CA GLU A 59 -2.65 0.49 -4.40
C GLU A 59 -2.94 1.85 -3.77
N VAL A 60 -2.15 2.88 -4.14
CA VAL A 60 -2.25 4.21 -3.53
C VAL A 60 -2.61 5.26 -4.56
N ARG A 61 -3.62 6.07 -4.24
CA ARG A 61 -4.05 7.23 -5.03
C ARG A 61 -4.03 8.49 -4.17
N ILE A 62 -3.68 9.61 -4.78
CA ILE A 62 -3.69 10.94 -4.14
C ILE A 62 -4.66 11.82 -4.91
N TYR A 63 -5.56 12.50 -4.20
CA TYR A 63 -6.45 13.53 -4.75
C TYR A 63 -6.07 14.89 -4.17
N LEU A 64 -5.71 15.82 -5.05
CA LEU A 64 -5.34 17.19 -4.70
C LEU A 64 -6.56 18.09 -4.78
N THR A 65 -6.72 18.98 -3.81
CA THR A 65 -7.78 20.00 -3.84
C THR A 65 -7.37 21.25 -3.05
N GLY A 66 -8.04 22.37 -3.30
CA GLY A 66 -7.72 23.64 -2.66
C GLY A 66 -6.26 24.04 -2.90
N LYS A 67 -5.52 24.33 -1.83
CA LYS A 67 -4.09 24.68 -1.92
C LYS A 67 -3.20 23.50 -2.30
N GLY A 68 -3.67 22.27 -2.11
CA GLY A 68 -2.91 21.06 -2.44
C GLY A 68 -2.59 20.89 -3.92
N VAL A 69 -3.33 21.56 -4.82
CA VAL A 69 -3.07 21.55 -6.27
C VAL A 69 -1.71 22.18 -6.60
N GLU A 70 -1.19 23.05 -5.73
CA GLU A 70 0.14 23.67 -5.90
C GLU A 70 1.30 22.68 -5.73
N LEU A 71 1.05 21.46 -5.24
CA LEU A 71 2.05 20.40 -5.10
C LEU A 71 2.81 20.14 -6.41
N LEU A 72 2.12 20.21 -7.56
CA LEU A 72 2.71 19.98 -8.87
C LEU A 72 3.72 21.07 -9.30
N LYS A 73 3.86 22.15 -8.53
CA LYS A 73 4.72 23.30 -8.82
C LYS A 73 5.81 23.51 -7.76
N MET A 74 5.96 22.58 -6.82
CA MET A 74 6.90 22.71 -5.70
C MET A 74 8.30 22.22 -6.07
N ASP A 75 9.13 23.11 -6.61
CA ASP A 75 10.47 22.74 -7.09
C ASP A 75 11.60 23.06 -6.09
N ASN A 76 11.37 23.87 -5.05
CA ASN A 76 12.42 24.43 -4.18
C ASN A 76 12.22 24.16 -2.67
N SER A 77 11.63 23.02 -2.32
CA SER A 77 11.40 22.66 -0.91
C SER A 77 12.65 22.06 -0.24
N PRO A 78 12.99 22.42 1.01
CA PRO A 78 14.11 21.84 1.75
C PRO A 78 13.98 20.33 2.02
N LEU A 79 12.76 19.77 1.93
CA LEU A 79 12.49 18.35 2.17
C LEU A 79 12.47 17.50 0.89
N ASP A 80 12.79 18.10 -0.27
CA ASP A 80 12.79 17.45 -1.59
C ASP A 80 11.45 16.73 -1.89
N VAL A 81 10.36 17.50 -1.79
CA VAL A 81 8.99 17.06 -2.08
C VAL A 81 8.86 16.55 -3.51
N ALA A 82 9.56 17.20 -4.45
CA ALA A 82 9.60 16.80 -5.86
C ALA A 82 10.12 15.37 -6.03
N GLN A 83 11.24 15.01 -5.40
CA GLN A 83 11.77 13.66 -5.46
C GLN A 83 10.82 12.62 -4.87
N LYS A 84 10.12 12.93 -3.77
CA LYS A 84 9.13 12.00 -3.18
C LYS A 84 7.92 11.79 -4.08
N LEU A 85 7.47 12.84 -4.76
CA LEU A 85 6.40 12.76 -5.74
C LEU A 85 6.83 11.97 -6.98
N GLU A 86 8.04 12.20 -7.48
CA GLU A 86 8.59 11.45 -8.61
C GLU A 86 8.70 9.96 -8.28
N SER A 87 9.24 9.62 -7.11
CA SER A 87 9.29 8.24 -6.60
C SER A 87 7.89 7.62 -6.53
N PHE A 88 6.91 8.37 -6.02
CA PHE A 88 5.53 7.90 -5.89
C PHE A 88 4.92 7.54 -7.25
N LEU A 89 5.04 8.43 -8.23
CA LEU A 89 4.54 8.22 -9.59
C LEU A 89 5.25 7.05 -10.29
N LYS A 90 6.58 6.97 -10.15
CA LYS A 90 7.39 5.89 -10.75
C LYS A 90 7.02 4.51 -10.21
N ASN A 91 6.61 4.44 -8.94
CA ASN A 91 6.23 3.18 -8.29
C ASN A 91 4.74 2.82 -8.51
N GLY A 92 4.04 3.50 -9.43
CA GLY A 92 2.66 3.18 -9.81
C GLY A 92 1.59 3.91 -8.99
N GLY A 93 1.98 4.89 -8.18
CA GLY A 93 1.03 5.78 -7.51
C GLY A 93 0.34 6.72 -8.51
N GLU A 94 -0.93 7.00 -8.27
CA GLU A 94 -1.72 7.89 -9.13
C GLU A 94 -2.04 9.20 -8.42
N VAL A 95 -1.97 10.32 -9.13
CA VAL A 95 -2.36 11.64 -8.63
C VAL A 95 -3.49 12.20 -9.49
N TYR A 96 -4.53 12.68 -8.82
CA TYR A 96 -5.69 13.33 -9.38
C TYR A 96 -5.78 14.75 -8.79
N GLY A 97 -6.30 15.72 -9.53
CA GLY A 97 -6.43 17.11 -9.07
C GLY A 97 -7.23 17.97 -10.02
#